data_AF-A0A256H830-F1
#
_entry.id   AF-A0A256H830-F1
#
_cell.length_a   1.000
_cell.length_b   1.000
_cell.length_c   1.000
_cell.angle_alpha   90.00
_cell.angle_beta   90.00
_cell.angle_gamma   90.00
#
_symmetry.space_group_name_H-M   'P 1'
#
loop_
_entity.id
_entity.type
_entity.pdbx_description
1 polymer ?
#
loop_
_entity_poly.entity_id
_entity_poly.type
_entity_poly.pdbx_seq_one_letter_code
_entity_poly.pdbx_strand_id
1 'polypeptide(L)'
;MRGFYIGRYQPFHDGHRHMVEEIAGEVDELVLGIGSAGDSHTTRNPFTAGERVMMVTKAVEHLDVTTYVVPIEDLDRNSVWVSHVQSMTPRFDVAYSNNPLVVRLFEEAGVEVRGSPMFRRDVLEGTELRERMIHGADWEALVPEAVSRVIEEIDGVERIRRIAETDTNGEPPMDA
;
A
#
# COMPACT_ATOMS: atom_id res chain seq x y z
N MET A 1 -18.72 -13.70 -2.20
CA MET A 1 -18.39 -12.55 -1.34
C MET A 1 -17.10 -11.94 -1.85
N ARG A 2 -17.10 -10.64 -2.17
CA ARG A 2 -15.90 -9.91 -2.61
C ARG A 2 -15.39 -9.00 -1.50
N GLY A 3 -14.12 -9.17 -1.11
CA GLY A 3 -13.44 -8.33 -0.14
C GLY A 3 -12.74 -7.12 -0.79
N PHE A 4 -12.55 -6.06 -0.02
CA PHE A 4 -11.72 -4.90 -0.40
C PHE A 4 -10.70 -4.61 0.69
N TYR A 5 -9.42 -4.53 0.31
CA TYR A 5 -8.33 -4.13 1.21
C TYR A 5 -7.50 -3.02 0.54
N ILE A 6 -7.22 -1.96 1.28
CA ILE A 6 -6.50 -0.78 0.76
C ILE A 6 -5.23 -0.50 1.56
N GLY A 7 -4.15 -0.25 0.84
CA GLY A 7 -2.87 0.15 1.40
C GLY A 7 -2.11 1.05 0.43
N ARG A 8 -1.12 1.79 0.93
CA ARG A 8 -0.20 2.54 0.05
C ARG A 8 0.77 1.61 -0.67
N TYR A 9 1.14 0.49 -0.03
CA TYR A 9 2.12 -0.48 -0.52
C TYR A 9 3.44 0.17 -0.97
N GLN A 10 4.12 0.87 -0.05
CA GLN A 10 5.35 1.64 -0.31
C GLN A 10 6.57 1.06 0.43
N PRO A 11 7.06 -0.14 0.07
CA PRO A 11 6.55 -1.09 -0.93
C PRO A 11 5.51 -2.07 -0.33
N PHE A 12 5.04 -3.03 -1.12
CA PHE A 12 4.36 -4.22 -0.58
C PHE A 12 5.37 -5.04 0.24
N HIS A 13 4.97 -5.57 1.39
CA HIS A 13 5.87 -6.24 2.34
C HIS A 13 5.17 -7.39 3.04
N ASP A 14 5.89 -8.12 3.88
CA ASP A 14 5.42 -9.37 4.47
C ASP A 14 4.17 -9.20 5.34
N GLY A 15 4.04 -8.14 6.14
CA GLY A 15 2.80 -7.82 6.85
C GLY A 15 1.58 -7.71 5.93
N HIS A 16 1.71 -7.02 4.79
CA HIS A 16 0.65 -6.97 3.78
C HIS A 16 0.34 -8.36 3.20
N ARG A 17 1.38 -9.18 2.90
CA ARG A 17 1.18 -10.55 2.42
C ARG A 17 0.33 -11.36 3.39
N HIS A 18 0.69 -11.37 4.67
CA HIS A 18 -0.04 -12.12 5.70
C HIS A 18 -1.50 -11.65 5.81
N MET A 19 -1.75 -10.33 5.76
CA MET A 19 -3.11 -9.80 5.76
C MET A 19 -3.90 -10.24 4.53
N VAL A 20 -3.30 -10.18 3.34
CA VAL A 20 -3.94 -10.57 2.09
C VAL A 20 -4.26 -12.08 2.08
N GLU A 21 -3.35 -12.91 2.59
CA GLU A 21 -3.56 -14.36 2.72
C GLU A 21 -4.68 -14.71 3.71
N GLU A 22 -4.76 -14.00 4.85
CA GLU A 22 -5.86 -14.15 5.81
C GLU A 22 -7.21 -13.80 5.16
N ILE A 23 -7.29 -12.65 4.47
CA ILE A 23 -8.50 -12.21 3.78
C ILE A 23 -8.89 -13.18 2.66
N ALA A 24 -7.92 -13.66 1.87
CA ALA A 24 -8.16 -14.61 0.79
C ALA A 24 -8.75 -15.94 1.28
N GLY A 25 -8.55 -16.31 2.55
CA GLY A 25 -9.21 -17.46 3.18
C GLY A 25 -10.69 -17.24 3.53
N GLU A 26 -11.18 -16.00 3.50
CA GLU A 26 -12.54 -15.62 3.88
C GLU A 26 -13.45 -15.21 2.71
N VAL A 27 -12.88 -14.94 1.53
CA VAL A 27 -13.60 -14.33 0.39
C VAL A 27 -13.36 -15.12 -0.90
N ASP A 28 -14.30 -15.01 -1.85
CA ASP A 28 -14.18 -15.65 -3.17
C ASP A 28 -13.31 -14.82 -4.12
N GLU A 29 -13.29 -13.50 -3.92
CA GLU A 29 -12.57 -12.53 -4.74
C GLU A 29 -12.07 -11.36 -3.87
N LEU A 30 -10.92 -10.79 -4.22
CA LEU A 30 -10.28 -9.74 -3.43
C LEU A 30 -9.84 -8.54 -4.29
N VAL A 31 -10.35 -7.37 -3.96
CA VAL A 31 -9.87 -6.10 -4.52
C VAL A 31 -8.77 -5.53 -3.62
N LEU A 32 -7.59 -5.31 -4.20
CA LEU A 32 -6.41 -4.71 -3.57
C LEU A 32 -6.26 -3.27 -4.08
N GLY A 33 -6.74 -2.32 -3.29
CA GLY A 33 -6.67 -0.89 -3.59
C GLY A 33 -5.29 -0.33 -3.28
N ILE A 34 -4.59 0.20 -4.30
CA ILE A 34 -3.35 0.94 -4.11
C ILE A 34 -3.70 2.40 -3.86
N GLY A 35 -3.77 2.78 -2.59
CA GLY A 35 -4.06 4.15 -2.16
C GLY A 35 -2.89 5.11 -2.41
N SER A 36 -3.18 6.42 -2.36
CA SER A 36 -2.22 7.47 -2.71
C SER A 36 -1.53 7.19 -4.05
N ALA A 37 -2.31 6.80 -5.07
CA ALA A 37 -1.77 6.42 -6.38
C ALA A 37 -1.03 7.58 -7.08
N GLY A 38 -1.42 8.83 -6.80
CA GLY A 38 -0.75 10.03 -7.33
C GLY A 38 0.61 10.32 -6.68
N ASP A 39 0.92 9.73 -5.53
CA ASP A 39 2.16 9.99 -4.80
C ASP A 39 3.31 9.09 -5.27
N SER A 40 4.47 9.69 -5.53
CA SER A 40 5.73 8.99 -5.82
C SER A 40 6.93 9.90 -5.54
N HIS A 41 8.16 9.37 -5.65
CA HIS A 41 9.40 10.15 -5.55
C HIS A 41 9.57 10.98 -4.27
N THR A 42 9.07 10.46 -3.14
CA THR A 42 9.37 10.99 -1.80
C THR A 42 9.91 9.88 -0.90
N THR A 43 10.58 10.21 0.19
CA THR A 43 11.02 9.19 1.18
C THR A 43 9.85 8.42 1.79
N ARG A 44 8.65 9.03 1.83
CA ARG A 44 7.42 8.40 2.31
C ARG A 44 6.74 7.54 1.24
N ASN A 45 6.76 7.99 -0.01
CA ASN A 45 6.14 7.35 -1.16
C ASN A 45 7.16 7.26 -2.31
N PRO A 46 8.14 6.34 -2.25
CA PRO A 46 9.21 6.27 -3.26
C PRO A 46 8.75 5.67 -4.60
N PHE A 47 7.75 4.79 -4.59
CA PHE A 47 7.29 4.04 -5.76
C PHE A 47 6.02 4.64 -6.37
N THR A 48 5.94 4.65 -7.69
CA THR A 48 4.77 5.05 -8.46
C THR A 48 3.61 4.07 -8.30
N ALA A 49 2.40 4.44 -8.71
CA ALA A 49 1.29 3.50 -8.75
C ALA A 49 1.58 2.27 -9.62
N GLY A 50 2.17 2.46 -10.81
CA GLY A 50 2.47 1.36 -11.74
C GLY A 50 3.46 0.34 -11.16
N GLU A 51 4.52 0.82 -10.51
CA GLU A 51 5.49 -0.05 -9.84
C GLU A 51 4.85 -0.85 -8.71
N ARG A 52 3.96 -0.21 -7.93
CA ARG A 52 3.20 -0.88 -6.88
C ARG A 52 2.19 -1.88 -7.44
N VAL A 53 1.57 -1.60 -8.59
CA VAL A 53 0.74 -2.58 -9.31
C VAL A 53 1.58 -3.81 -9.66
N MET A 54 2.79 -3.64 -10.19
CA MET A 54 3.69 -4.76 -10.49
C MET A 54 4.05 -5.56 -9.23
N MET A 55 4.42 -4.88 -8.14
CA MET A 55 4.77 -5.53 -6.86
C MET A 55 3.60 -6.35 -6.32
N VAL A 56 2.42 -5.74 -6.19
CA VAL A 56 1.23 -6.39 -5.62
C VAL A 56 0.79 -7.55 -6.52
N THR A 57 0.71 -7.34 -7.84
CA THR A 57 0.25 -8.37 -8.79
C THR A 57 1.13 -9.61 -8.73
N LYS A 58 2.46 -9.45 -8.74
CA LYS A 58 3.39 -10.59 -8.65
C LYS A 58 3.39 -11.22 -7.26
N ALA A 59 3.15 -10.45 -6.19
CA ALA A 59 3.15 -10.94 -4.81
C ALA A 59 1.91 -11.75 -4.42
N VAL A 60 0.82 -11.67 -5.19
CA VAL A 60 -0.45 -12.36 -4.90
C VAL A 60 -0.84 -13.39 -5.97
N GLU A 61 0.02 -13.61 -6.96
CA GLU A 61 -0.21 -14.56 -8.07
C GLU A 61 -0.40 -16.00 -7.58
N HIS A 62 0.16 -16.35 -6.42
CA HIS A 62 0.04 -17.69 -5.83
C HIS A 62 -1.28 -17.96 -5.12
N LEU A 63 -2.16 -16.96 -4.98
CA LEU A 63 -3.44 -17.13 -4.29
C LEU A 63 -4.49 -17.79 -5.19
N ASP A 64 -5.27 -18.70 -4.61
CA ASP A 64 -6.37 -19.39 -5.30
C ASP A 64 -7.66 -18.56 -5.41
N VAL A 65 -7.59 -17.24 -5.21
CA VAL A 65 -8.73 -16.31 -5.33
C VAL A 65 -8.52 -15.33 -6.47
N THR A 66 -9.61 -14.87 -7.09
CA THR A 66 -9.50 -13.83 -8.13
C THR A 66 -9.13 -12.51 -7.47
N THR A 67 -8.04 -11.90 -7.90
CA THR A 67 -7.56 -10.61 -7.36
C THR A 67 -7.71 -9.48 -8.37
N TYR A 68 -8.01 -8.28 -7.87
CA TYR A 68 -8.08 -7.04 -8.65
C TYR A 68 -7.17 -6.00 -8.03
N VAL A 69 -6.06 -5.67 -8.68
CA VAL A 69 -5.15 -4.62 -8.22
C VAL A 69 -5.55 -3.30 -8.86
N VAL A 70 -6.03 -2.35 -8.07
CA VAL A 70 -6.63 -1.11 -8.57
C VAL A 70 -5.93 0.11 -7.97
N PRO A 71 -5.29 0.98 -8.77
CA PRO A 71 -4.76 2.26 -8.29
C PRO A 71 -5.89 3.25 -7.99
N ILE A 72 -5.84 3.86 -6.81
CA ILE A 72 -6.83 4.80 -6.31
C ILE A 72 -6.10 6.07 -5.85
N GLU A 73 -6.37 7.18 -6.52
CA GLU A 73 -5.85 8.49 -6.14
C GLU A 73 -6.57 9.01 -4.89
N ASP A 74 -5.88 9.82 -4.09
CA ASP A 74 -6.50 10.47 -2.95
C ASP A 74 -7.39 11.62 -3.42
N LEU A 75 -8.53 11.79 -2.76
CA LEU A 75 -9.39 12.96 -2.94
C LEU A 75 -9.29 13.84 -1.71
N ASP A 76 -9.11 15.14 -1.92
CA ASP A 76 -9.17 16.15 -0.84
C ASP A 76 -10.61 16.44 -0.37
N ARG A 77 -11.44 15.38 -0.32
CA ARG A 77 -12.87 15.41 0.03
C ARG A 77 -13.30 14.04 0.56
N ASN A 78 -13.10 13.81 1.85
CA ASN A 78 -13.46 12.54 2.51
C ASN A 78 -14.92 12.11 2.28
N SER A 79 -15.86 13.06 2.22
CA SER A 79 -17.30 12.77 2.07
C SER A 79 -17.68 12.08 0.75
N VAL A 80 -16.82 12.10 -0.26
CA VAL A 80 -17.04 11.43 -1.55
C VAL A 80 -16.01 10.33 -1.81
N TRP A 81 -15.10 10.08 -0.88
CA TRP A 81 -14.00 9.13 -1.06
C TRP A 81 -14.50 7.70 -1.29
N VAL A 82 -15.49 7.23 -0.54
CA VAL A 82 -16.05 5.87 -0.73
C VAL A 82 -16.70 5.72 -2.10
N SER A 83 -17.46 6.73 -2.54
CA SER A 83 -18.06 6.74 -3.89
C SER A 83 -16.99 6.69 -4.98
N HIS A 84 -15.87 7.40 -4.77
CA HIS A 84 -14.72 7.33 -5.67
C HIS A 84 -14.10 5.93 -5.71
N VAL A 85 -13.82 5.32 -4.56
CA VAL A 85 -13.34 3.93 -4.48
C VAL A 85 -14.28 2.97 -5.22
N GLN A 86 -15.59 3.07 -4.98
CA GLN A 86 -16.60 2.22 -5.61
C GLN A 86 -16.72 2.44 -7.13
N SER A 87 -16.44 3.65 -7.64
CA SER A 87 -16.43 3.92 -9.08
C SER A 87 -15.20 3.33 -9.80
N MET A 88 -14.11 3.12 -9.08
CA MET A 88 -12.83 2.64 -9.64
C MET A 88 -12.69 1.12 -9.53
N THR A 89 -13.52 0.46 -8.72
CA THR A 89 -13.37 -0.95 -8.35
C THR A 89 -14.60 -1.78 -8.73
N PRO A 90 -14.46 -3.11 -8.89
CA PRO A 90 -15.60 -4.00 -8.85
C PRO A 90 -16.36 -3.84 -7.53
N ARG A 91 -17.69 -3.96 -7.55
CA ARG A 91 -18.53 -3.92 -6.35
C ARG A 91 -18.02 -4.91 -5.30
N PHE A 92 -17.79 -4.50 -4.06
CA PHE A 92 -17.40 -5.40 -2.96
C PHE A 92 -18.47 -5.41 -1.86
N ASP A 93 -18.45 -6.47 -1.06
CA ASP A 93 -19.42 -6.71 0.02
C ASP A 93 -18.88 -6.29 1.40
N VAL A 94 -17.56 -6.45 1.60
CA VAL A 94 -16.89 -6.17 2.87
C VAL A 94 -15.55 -5.47 2.64
N ALA A 95 -15.23 -4.47 3.45
CA ALA A 95 -13.95 -3.78 3.47
C ALA A 95 -13.12 -4.22 4.69
N TYR A 96 -11.81 -4.35 4.51
CA TYR A 96 -10.86 -4.68 5.56
C TYR A 96 -9.99 -3.46 5.87
N SER A 97 -10.05 -2.96 7.10
CA SER A 97 -9.24 -1.82 7.53
C SER A 97 -9.17 -1.72 9.05
N ASN A 98 -8.06 -1.19 9.53
CA ASN A 98 -7.90 -0.78 10.92
C ASN A 98 -7.56 0.73 11.03
N ASN A 99 -7.61 1.47 9.92
CA ASN A 99 -7.48 2.92 9.92
C ASN A 99 -8.83 3.52 10.36
N PRO A 100 -8.90 4.25 11.49
CA PRO A 100 -10.17 4.76 12.02
C PRO A 100 -10.95 5.65 11.04
N LEU A 101 -10.26 6.43 10.20
CA LEU A 101 -10.90 7.25 9.18
C LEU A 101 -11.54 6.38 8.10
N VAL A 102 -10.80 5.40 7.58
CA VAL A 102 -11.30 4.49 6.53
C VAL A 102 -12.48 3.67 7.04
N VAL A 103 -12.38 3.14 8.26
CA VAL A 103 -13.49 2.42 8.94
C VAL A 103 -14.73 3.31 8.99
N ARG A 104 -14.58 4.54 9.51
CA ARG A 104 -15.69 5.47 9.65
C ARG A 104 -16.36 5.80 8.32
N LEU A 105 -15.58 6.05 7.27
CA LEU A 105 -16.11 6.40 5.95
C LEU A 105 -16.90 5.25 5.32
N PHE A 106 -16.40 4.01 5.42
CA PHE A 106 -17.11 2.85 4.90
C PHE A 106 -18.39 2.54 5.68
N GLU A 107 -18.37 2.64 7.01
CA GLU A 107 -19.56 2.48 7.84
C GLU A 107 -20.65 3.51 7.49
N GLU A 108 -20.27 4.80 7.29
CA GLU A 108 -21.21 5.85 6.86
C GLU A 108 -21.82 5.58 5.48
N ALA A 109 -21.09 4.87 4.61
CA ALA A 109 -21.55 4.44 3.30
C ALA A 109 -22.33 3.11 3.32
N GLY A 110 -22.54 2.51 4.50
CA GLY A 110 -23.27 1.25 4.66
C GLY A 110 -22.50 0.00 4.21
N VAL A 111 -21.16 0.07 4.15
CA VAL A 111 -20.29 -1.06 3.84
C VAL A 111 -19.87 -1.75 5.14
N GLU A 112 -19.96 -3.08 5.19
CA GLU A 112 -19.43 -3.86 6.32
C GLU A 112 -17.91 -3.69 6.40
N VAL A 113 -17.38 -3.39 7.60
CA VAL A 113 -15.94 -3.26 7.82
C VAL A 113 -15.47 -4.31 8.81
N ARG A 114 -14.43 -5.05 8.43
CA ARG A 114 -13.73 -6.00 9.31
C ARG A 114 -12.33 -5.47 9.64
N GLY A 115 -11.98 -5.51 10.91
CA GLY A 115 -10.62 -5.24 11.38
C GLY A 115 -9.79 -6.53 11.40
N SER A 116 -8.48 -6.37 11.54
CA SER A 116 -7.56 -7.50 11.77
C SER A 116 -6.50 -7.11 12.81
N PRO A 117 -6.11 -8.00 13.74
CA PRO A 117 -5.16 -7.70 14.80
C PRO A 117 -3.77 -7.26 14.30
N MET A 118 -3.42 -7.52 13.03
CA MET A 118 -2.07 -7.36 12.50
C MET A 118 -1.65 -5.93 12.12
N PHE A 119 -2.58 -4.96 12.05
CA PHE A 119 -2.32 -3.61 11.49
C PHE A 119 -1.13 -2.84 12.07
N ARG A 120 -0.87 -2.97 13.37
CA ARG A 120 0.26 -2.24 14.00
C ARG A 120 1.61 -2.75 13.52
N ARG A 121 1.71 -4.00 13.07
CA ARG A 121 2.95 -4.56 12.51
C ARG A 121 3.20 -3.97 11.12
N ASP A 122 2.16 -3.88 10.29
CA ASP A 122 2.30 -3.42 8.90
C ASP A 122 2.83 -1.98 8.78
N VAL A 123 2.32 -1.06 9.59
CA VAL A 123 2.75 0.35 9.56
C VAL A 123 4.19 0.53 10.02
N LEU A 124 4.62 -0.28 11.00
CA LEU A 124 6.01 -0.29 11.47
C LEU A 124 6.93 -0.87 10.40
N GLU A 125 6.52 -1.94 9.73
CA GLU A 125 7.30 -2.60 8.67
C GLU A 125 7.54 -1.69 7.47
N GLY A 126 6.54 -0.95 6.98
CA GLY A 126 6.74 -0.09 5.80
C GLY A 126 7.72 1.07 6.05
N THR A 127 7.69 1.70 7.22
CA THR A 127 8.63 2.78 7.56
C THR A 127 10.03 2.23 7.81
N GLU A 128 10.15 1.19 8.62
CA GLU A 128 11.42 0.50 8.90
C GLU A 128 12.10 0.03 7.62
N LEU A 129 11.35 -0.58 6.70
CA LEU A 129 11.86 -1.08 5.43
C LEU A 129 12.49 0.05 4.59
N ARG A 130 11.82 1.20 4.47
CA ARG A 130 12.36 2.36 3.73
C ARG A 130 13.60 2.93 4.42
N GLU A 131 13.62 2.99 5.75
CA GLU A 131 14.81 3.39 6.52
C GLU A 131 15.99 2.43 6.25
N ARG A 132 15.75 1.12 6.19
CA ARG A 132 16.80 0.14 5.86
C ARG A 132 17.33 0.32 4.44
N MET A 133 16.46 0.58 3.46
CA MET A 133 16.89 0.88 2.09
C MET A 133 17.82 2.10 2.05
N ILE A 134 17.42 3.19 2.72
CA ILE A 134 18.19 4.43 2.81
C ILE A 134 19.56 4.18 3.42
N HIS A 135 19.62 3.46 4.55
CA HIS A 135 20.86 3.23 5.31
C HIS A 135 21.69 2.02 4.86
N GLY A 136 21.25 1.30 3.82
CA GLY A 136 21.93 0.10 3.34
C GLY A 136 21.91 -1.08 4.30
N ALA A 137 20.86 -1.17 5.12
CA ALA A 137 20.57 -2.34 5.94
C ALA A 137 19.70 -3.36 5.19
N ASP A 138 19.55 -4.55 5.78
CA ASP A 138 18.81 -5.68 5.19
C ASP A 138 17.29 -5.43 5.17
N TRP A 139 16.78 -5.01 4.02
CA TRP A 139 15.36 -4.77 3.75
C TRP A 139 14.70 -5.93 2.97
N GLU A 140 15.50 -6.74 2.26
CA GLU A 140 15.00 -7.82 1.39
C GLU A 140 14.28 -8.89 2.20
N ALA A 141 14.76 -9.16 3.42
CA ALA A 141 14.12 -10.10 4.34
C ALA A 141 12.72 -9.69 4.83
N LEU A 142 12.26 -8.47 4.53
CA LEU A 142 10.95 -7.95 4.93
C LEU A 142 9.92 -7.95 3.80
N VAL A 143 10.29 -8.41 2.61
CA VAL A 143 9.39 -8.42 1.44
C VAL A 143 9.33 -9.80 0.79
N PRO A 144 8.25 -10.12 0.06
CA PRO A 144 8.23 -11.27 -0.82
C PRO A 144 9.32 -11.16 -1.90
N GLU A 145 9.91 -12.29 -2.31
CA GLU A 145 10.94 -12.34 -3.36
C GLU A 145 10.47 -11.69 -4.68
N ALA A 146 9.19 -11.83 -5.02
CA ALA A 146 8.60 -11.18 -6.18
C ALA A 146 8.72 -9.65 -6.13
N VAL A 147 8.64 -9.08 -4.92
CA VAL A 147 8.72 -7.63 -4.70
C VAL A 147 10.17 -7.16 -4.70
N SER A 148 11.10 -7.89 -4.09
CA SER A 148 12.53 -7.53 -4.14
C SER A 148 13.04 -7.47 -5.58
N ARG A 149 12.69 -8.45 -6.43
CA ARG A 149 13.01 -8.45 -7.85
C ARG A 149 12.45 -7.24 -8.60
N VAL A 150 11.24 -6.77 -8.27
CA VAL A 150 10.67 -5.55 -8.87
C VAL A 150 11.43 -4.32 -8.40
N ILE A 151 11.80 -4.23 -7.12
CA ILE A 151 12.58 -3.11 -6.58
C ILE A 151 13.95 -3.02 -7.25
N GLU A 152 14.59 -4.16 -7.50
CA GLU A 152 15.84 -4.24 -8.28
C GLU A 152 15.63 -3.79 -9.74
N GLU A 153 14.57 -4.28 -10.40
CA GLU A 153 14.23 -3.96 -11.80
C GLU A 153 14.08 -2.45 -12.06
N ILE A 154 13.64 -1.69 -11.04
CA ILE A 154 13.32 -0.25 -11.16
C ILE A 154 14.34 0.67 -10.47
N ASP A 155 15.48 0.14 -10.06
CA ASP A 155 16.52 0.84 -9.29
C ASP A 155 15.96 1.53 -8.03
N GLY A 156 15.01 0.89 -7.36
CA GLY A 156 14.20 1.48 -6.28
C GLY A 156 15.01 1.91 -5.06
N VAL A 157 16.04 1.14 -4.70
CA VAL A 157 16.95 1.45 -3.59
C VAL A 157 17.83 2.66 -3.91
N GLU A 158 18.37 2.75 -5.14
CA GLU A 158 19.14 3.91 -5.57
C GLU A 158 18.26 5.16 -5.54
N ARG A 159 17.04 5.06 -6.06
CA ARG A 159 16.07 6.15 -6.07
C ARG A 159 15.78 6.69 -4.67
N ILE A 160 15.41 5.83 -3.72
CA ILE A 160 15.06 6.31 -2.37
C ILE A 160 16.26 6.91 -1.64
N ARG A 161 17.47 6.37 -1.83
CA ARG A 161 18.70 6.97 -1.29
C ARG A 161 18.93 8.36 -1.85
N ARG A 162 18.80 8.52 -3.17
CA ARG A 162 18.98 9.82 -3.83
C ARG A 162 17.93 10.86 -3.41
N ILE A 163 16.69 10.44 -3.18
CA ILE A 163 15.64 11.32 -2.65
C ILE A 163 15.90 11.70 -1.18
N ALA A 164 16.54 10.80 -0.42
CA ALA A 164 16.89 11.05 0.98
C ALA A 164 18.14 11.92 1.16
N GLU A 165 18.97 12.06 0.11
CA GLU A 165 20.04 13.05 0.08
C GLU A 165 19.42 14.45 0.20
N THR A 166 19.78 15.16 1.25
CA THR A 166 19.33 16.54 1.44
C THR A 166 20.05 17.45 0.44
N ASP A 167 19.32 18.38 -0.19
CA ASP A 167 19.87 19.55 -0.88
C ASP A 167 20.51 20.55 0.12
N THR A 168 21.26 20.06 1.10
CA THR A 168 22.01 20.92 2.03
C THR A 168 23.34 21.31 1.41
N ASN A 169 23.29 22.30 0.53
CA ASN A 169 24.16 23.46 0.72
C ASN A 169 23.63 24.25 1.95
N GLY A 170 23.80 23.69 3.15
CA GLY A 170 23.87 24.41 4.43
C GLY A 170 22.84 25.49 4.78
N GLU A 171 21.59 25.49 4.32
CA GLU A 171 20.56 26.40 4.85
C GLU A 171 19.27 25.67 5.26
N PRO A 172 18.70 25.99 6.44
CA PRO A 172 17.46 25.40 6.90
C PRO A 172 16.26 25.95 6.09
N PRO A 173 15.15 25.19 5.97
CA PRO A 173 13.98 25.64 5.24
C PRO A 173 13.39 26.89 5.90
N MET A 174 13.15 27.94 5.10
CA MET A 174 12.26 29.03 5.50
C MET A 174 10.81 28.57 5.34
N ASP A 175 10.03 28.75 6.39
CA ASP A 175 8.57 28.55 6.43
C ASP A 175 7.86 29.23 5.24
N ALA A 176 6.99 28.48 4.55
CA ALA A 176 5.73 28.95 3.97
C ALA A 176 4.87 27.76 3.48
#